data_AF-A0A381W1Q5-F1
#
_entry.id   AF-A0A381W1Q5-F1
#
_cell.length_a   1.000
_cell.length_b   1.000
_cell.length_c   1.000
_cell.angle_alpha   90.00
_cell.angle_beta   90.00
_cell.angle_gamma   90.00
#
_symmetry.space_group_name_H-M   'P 1'
#
loop_
_entity.id
_entity.type
_entity.pdbx_description
1 polymer ?
#
loop_
_entity_poly.entity_id
_entity_poly.type
_entity_poly.pdbx_seq_one_letter_code
_entity_poly.pdbx_strand_id
1 'polypeptide(L)'
;MHAAEKALGLGKSNVRKFTLIGAILGGLGGFSMCVATALVFIMPTGGRAIVALPPYLLITYETTILIGVLSTLAGFFLVAKLPAWKNRPYRAEANVNRFVVAVENPSSNEVKKAEQIIRGAGALGIEQTGDTL
;
A
#
# COMPACT_ATOMS: atom_id res chain seq x y z
N MET A 1 19.41 -0.93 -6.29
CA MET A 1 17.98 -1.30 -6.23
C MET A 1 17.27 -1.15 -7.57
N HIS A 2 17.46 -0.05 -8.31
CA HIS A 2 16.81 0.16 -9.62
C HIS A 2 17.09 -0.92 -10.69
N ALA A 3 18.31 -1.48 -10.71
CA ALA A 3 18.66 -2.57 -11.63
C ALA A 3 17.91 -3.89 -11.33
N ALA A 4 17.68 -4.19 -10.05
CA ALA A 4 16.93 -5.37 -9.63
C ALA A 4 15.43 -5.24 -9.96
N GLU A 5 14.86 -4.04 -9.77
CA GLU A 5 13.48 -3.74 -10.12
C GLU A 5 13.22 -3.92 -11.63
N LYS A 6 14.17 -3.45 -12.47
CA LYS A 6 14.11 -3.64 -13.93
C LYS A 6 14.27 -5.11 -14.33
N ALA A 7 15.13 -5.87 -13.65
CA ALA A 7 15.31 -7.29 -13.90
C ALA A 7 14.08 -8.12 -13.50
N LEU A 8 13.36 -7.71 -12.46
CA LEU A 8 12.16 -8.37 -11.96
C LEU A 8 10.86 -7.92 -12.67
N GLY A 9 10.91 -6.84 -13.47
CA GLY A 9 9.73 -6.32 -14.18
C GLY A 9 8.64 -5.80 -13.24
N LEU A 10 9.01 -5.34 -12.04
CA LEU A 10 8.04 -4.84 -11.05
C LEU A 10 7.38 -3.56 -11.60
N GLY A 11 6.06 -3.61 -11.78
CA GLY A 11 5.27 -2.47 -12.23
C GLY A 11 5.06 -1.42 -11.14
N LYS A 12 4.65 -0.21 -11.54
CA LYS A 12 4.29 0.87 -10.59
C LYS A 12 3.16 0.40 -9.66
N SER A 13 3.35 0.58 -8.35
CA SER A 13 2.36 0.20 -7.34
C SER A 13 1.06 1.00 -7.46
N ASN A 14 -0.07 0.30 -7.45
CA ASN A 14 -1.42 0.88 -7.56
C ASN A 14 -1.86 1.67 -6.30
N VAL A 15 -1.06 1.67 -5.22
CA VAL A 15 -1.38 2.36 -3.95
C VAL A 15 -1.69 3.84 -4.17
N ARG A 16 -1.02 4.51 -5.12
CA ARG A 16 -1.24 5.92 -5.42
C ARG A 16 -2.68 6.26 -5.85
N LYS A 17 -3.38 5.31 -6.49
CA LYS A 17 -4.78 5.51 -6.91
C LYS A 17 -5.71 5.55 -5.70
N PHE A 18 -5.45 4.71 -4.69
CA PHE A 18 -6.22 4.70 -3.44
C PHE A 18 -6.05 6.01 -2.67
N THR A 19 -4.83 6.54 -2.60
CA THR A 19 -4.57 7.86 -2.00
C THR A 19 -5.36 8.96 -2.69
N LEU A 20 -5.38 8.98 -4.03
CA LEU A 20 -6.06 10.01 -4.80
C LEU A 20 -7.58 9.98 -4.57
N ILE A 21 -8.19 8.80 -4.65
CA ILE A 21 -9.63 8.62 -4.41
C ILE A 21 -9.98 9.02 -2.97
N GLY A 22 -9.17 8.57 -2.00
CA GLY A 22 -9.34 8.91 -0.60
C GLY A 22 -9.28 10.40 -0.31
N ALA A 23 -8.29 11.10 -0.88
CA ALA A 23 -8.17 12.55 -0.71
C ALA A 23 -9.37 13.30 -1.31
N ILE A 24 -9.82 12.94 -2.51
CA ILE A 24 -10.99 13.56 -3.14
C ILE A 24 -12.24 13.36 -2.27
N LEU A 25 -12.47 12.13 -1.78
CA LEU A 25 -13.59 11.84 -0.90
C LEU A 25 -13.48 12.57 0.45
N GLY A 26 -12.27 12.71 1.01
CA GLY A 26 -12.02 13.45 2.25
C GLY A 26 -12.26 14.95 2.12
N GLY A 27 -11.91 15.54 0.98
CA GLY A 27 -12.17 16.96 0.71
C GLY A 27 -13.65 17.24 0.48
N LEU A 28 -14.30 16.45 -0.38
CA LEU A 28 -15.76 16.58 -0.60
C LEU A 28 -16.55 16.27 0.68
N GLY A 29 -16.14 15.26 1.42
CA GLY A 29 -16.75 14.86 2.70
C GLY A 29 -16.59 15.93 3.77
N GLY A 30 -15.38 16.47 3.96
CA GLY A 30 -15.14 17.52 4.95
C GLY A 30 -15.86 18.83 4.64
N PHE A 31 -15.85 19.24 3.38
CA PHE A 31 -16.58 20.44 2.96
C PHE A 31 -18.09 20.26 3.11
N SER A 32 -18.65 19.13 2.65
CA SER A 32 -20.07 18.84 2.79
C SER A 32 -20.50 18.71 4.24
N MET A 33 -19.66 18.15 5.12
CA MET A 33 -19.91 18.09 6.56
C MET A 33 -20.02 19.49 7.17
N CYS A 34 -19.09 20.40 6.86
CA CYS A 34 -19.14 21.77 7.36
C CYS A 34 -20.40 22.51 6.90
N VAL A 35 -20.74 22.38 5.62
CA VAL A 35 -21.95 22.99 5.04
C VAL A 35 -23.21 22.39 5.66
N ALA A 36 -23.29 21.07 5.79
CA ALA A 36 -24.43 20.38 6.39
C ALA A 36 -24.63 20.82 7.85
N THR A 37 -23.57 20.89 8.64
CA THR A 37 -23.65 21.37 10.03
C THR A 37 -24.17 22.81 10.10
N ALA A 38 -23.69 23.69 9.21
CA ALA A 38 -24.12 25.08 9.18
C ALA A 38 -25.59 25.27 8.75
N LEU A 39 -26.09 24.39 7.88
CA LEU A 39 -27.48 24.39 7.44
C LEU A 39 -28.43 23.79 8.50
N VAL A 40 -27.99 22.79 9.26
CA VAL A 40 -28.79 22.15 10.32
C VAL A 40 -28.84 23.03 11.57
N PHE A 41 -27.72 23.63 11.97
CA PHE A 41 -27.60 24.48 13.16
C PHE A 41 -27.25 25.91 12.77
N ILE A 42 -28.27 26.66 12.34
CA ILE A 42 -28.10 28.06 11.94
C ILE A 42 -27.89 28.90 13.21
N MET A 43 -26.63 29.29 13.46
CA MET A 43 -26.25 30.28 14.48
C MET A 43 -25.73 31.55 13.81
N PRO A 44 -26.55 32.60 13.69
CA PRO A 44 -26.09 33.90 13.21
C PRO A 44 -25.27 34.58 14.31
N THR A 45 -23.94 34.53 14.22
CA THR A 45 -23.04 35.25 15.13
C THR A 45 -22.28 36.35 14.40
N GLY A 46 -22.39 37.59 14.89
CA GLY A 46 -21.47 38.68 14.54
C GLY A 46 -21.48 39.17 13.08
N GLY A 47 -22.60 39.04 12.36
CA GLY A 47 -22.77 39.58 11.00
C GLY A 47 -21.97 38.87 9.90
N ARG A 48 -21.35 37.72 10.20
CA ARG A 48 -20.59 36.93 9.22
C ARG A 48 -21.52 36.08 8.35
N ALA A 49 -21.10 35.83 7.12
CA ALA A 49 -21.79 34.89 6.24
C ALA A 49 -21.88 33.51 6.91
N ILE A 50 -23.04 32.86 6.78
CA ILE A 50 -23.30 31.50 7.32
C ILE A 50 -22.23 30.52 6.85
N VAL A 51 -21.73 30.71 5.62
CA VAL A 51 -20.56 30.00 5.07
C VAL A 51 -19.34 30.92 5.14
N ALA A 52 -18.56 30.80 6.21
CA ALA A 52 -17.27 31.46 6.33
C ALA A 52 -16.20 30.59 5.63
N LEU A 53 -15.77 31.00 4.43
CA LEU A 53 -14.80 30.24 3.63
C LEU A 53 -13.44 30.00 4.32
N PRO A 54 -12.80 30.98 5.00
CA PRO A 54 -11.49 30.75 5.62
C PRO A 54 -11.46 29.58 6.62
N PRO A 55 -12.38 29.46 7.60
CA PRO A 55 -12.39 28.32 8.51
C PRO A 55 -12.79 27.01 7.84
N TYR A 56 -13.68 27.03 6.83
CA TYR A 56 -14.15 25.80 6.18
C TYR A 56 -13.06 25.16 5.33
N LEU A 57 -12.24 25.98 4.67
CA LEU A 57 -11.08 25.51 3.90
C LEU A 57 -10.04 24.84 4.79
N LEU A 58 -9.79 25.39 5.98
CA LEU A 58 -8.86 24.80 6.95
C LEU A 58 -9.34 23.40 7.39
N ILE A 59 -10.62 23.28 7.77
CA ILE A 59 -11.20 21.99 8.17
C ILE A 59 -11.18 21.00 7.01
N THR A 60 -11.57 21.44 5.81
CA THR A 60 -11.56 20.60 4.60
C THR A 60 -10.15 20.11 4.26
N TYR A 61 -9.12 20.93 4.46
CA TYR A 61 -7.73 20.53 4.27
C TYR A 61 -7.33 19.39 5.21
N GLU A 62 -7.64 19.52 6.49
CA GLU A 62 -7.32 18.49 7.49
C GLU A 62 -8.05 17.17 7.20
N THR A 63 -9.35 17.21 6.87
CA THR A 63 -10.11 16.00 6.53
C THR A 63 -9.62 15.36 5.23
N THR A 64 -9.21 16.16 4.25
CA THR A 64 -8.61 15.68 2.99
C THR A 64 -7.36 14.86 3.27
N ILE A 65 -6.45 15.40 4.09
CA ILE A 65 -5.19 14.71 4.42
C ILE A 65 -5.47 13.47 5.26
N LEU A 66 -6.33 13.57 6.28
CA LEU A 66 -6.66 12.46 7.16
C LEU A 66 -7.23 11.26 6.37
N ILE A 67 -8.27 11.49 5.56
CA ILE A 67 -8.88 10.42 4.76
C ILE A 67 -7.95 9.96 3.65
N GLY A 68 -7.15 10.86 3.06
CA GLY A 68 -6.12 10.50 2.09
C GLY A 68 -5.06 9.55 2.65
N VAL A 69 -4.54 9.82 3.85
CA VAL A 69 -3.56 8.96 4.53
C VAL A 69 -4.19 7.63 4.94
N LEU A 70 -5.40 7.63 5.52
CA LEU A 70 -6.11 6.40 5.87
C LEU A 70 -6.39 5.52 4.65
N SER A 71 -6.78 6.12 3.52
CA SER A 71 -7.00 5.40 2.27
C SER A 71 -5.70 4.85 1.67
N THR A 72 -4.60 5.59 1.84
CA THR A 72 -3.25 5.12 1.46
C THR A 72 -2.85 3.90 2.27
N LEU A 73 -3.06 3.96 3.59
CA LEU A 73 -2.75 2.85 4.49
C LEU A 73 -3.60 1.62 4.15
N ALA A 74 -4.90 1.81 3.92
CA ALA A 74 -5.80 0.74 3.48
C ALA A 74 -5.35 0.15 2.12
N GLY A 75 -5.03 1.00 1.15
CA GLY A 75 -4.49 0.58 -0.15
C GLY A 75 -3.16 -0.17 -0.03
N PHE A 76 -2.30 0.25 0.89
CA PHE A 76 -1.06 -0.43 1.19
C PHE A 76 -1.30 -1.83 1.76
N PHE A 77 -2.21 -1.99 2.73
CA PHE A 77 -2.57 -3.31 3.26
C PHE A 77 -3.10 -4.25 2.17
N LEU A 78 -3.92 -3.73 1.25
CA LEU A 78 -4.47 -4.50 0.12
C LEU A 78 -3.40 -4.90 -0.90
N VAL A 79 -2.52 -3.97 -1.29
CA VAL A 79 -1.48 -4.22 -2.31
C VAL A 79 -0.33 -5.05 -1.76
N ALA A 80 0.09 -4.76 -0.52
CA ALA A 80 1.17 -5.50 0.13
C ALA A 80 0.75 -6.91 0.55
N LYS A 81 -0.57 -7.23 0.50
CA LYS A 81 -1.14 -8.50 0.97
C LYS A 81 -0.64 -8.86 2.38
N LEU A 82 -0.62 -7.84 3.24
CA LEU A 82 -0.15 -7.96 4.61
C LEU A 82 -1.07 -8.75 5.56
N PRO A 83 -2.32 -9.13 5.21
CA PRO A 83 -2.90 -10.34 5.77
C PRO A 83 -2.10 -11.52 5.20
N ALA A 84 -0.96 -11.79 5.82
CA ALA A 84 -0.07 -12.90 5.47
C ALA A 84 -0.71 -14.22 5.94
N TRP A 85 -1.84 -14.57 5.33
CA TRP A 85 -2.54 -15.83 5.59
C TRP A 85 -1.78 -17.05 5.08
N LYS A 86 -0.80 -16.84 4.19
CA LYS A 86 0.08 -17.91 3.69
C LYS A 86 1.47 -17.71 4.28
N ASN A 87 2.01 -18.76 4.90
CA ASN A 87 3.37 -18.80 5.40
C ASN A 87 4.34 -18.53 4.24
N ARG A 88 4.93 -17.33 4.21
CA ARG A 88 6.05 -17.07 3.31
C ARG A 88 7.30 -17.68 3.93
N PRO A 89 8.18 -18.32 3.12
CA PRO A 89 9.44 -18.83 3.63
C PRO A 89 10.26 -17.68 4.21
N TYR A 90 10.32 -17.61 5.54
CA TYR A 90 11.02 -16.56 6.28
C TYR A 90 12.35 -17.11 6.78
N ARG A 91 13.45 -16.43 6.43
CA ARG A 91 14.80 -16.75 6.93
C ARG A 91 15.41 -15.50 7.53
N ALA A 92 15.84 -15.58 8.79
CA ALA A 92 16.46 -14.45 9.49
C ALA A 92 17.70 -13.90 8.74
N GLU A 93 18.46 -14.80 8.11
CA GLU A 93 19.66 -14.48 7.31
C GLU A 93 19.36 -13.55 6.12
N ALA A 94 18.13 -13.59 5.60
CA ALA A 94 17.69 -12.75 4.49
C ALA A 94 17.66 -11.26 4.87
N ASN A 95 17.54 -10.94 6.16
CA ASN A 95 17.48 -9.56 6.65
C ASN A 95 18.87 -8.97 6.93
N VAL A 96 19.93 -9.81 6.98
CA VAL A 96 21.25 -9.40 7.47
C VAL A 96 22.28 -9.35 6.36
N ASN A 97 22.51 -10.46 5.66
CA ASN A 97 23.65 -10.56 4.73
C ASN A 97 23.40 -11.41 3.48
N ARG A 98 22.23 -12.05 3.36
CA ARG A 98 21.93 -12.95 2.23
C ARG A 98 20.71 -12.46 1.46
N PHE A 99 20.73 -12.64 0.14
CA PHE A 99 19.55 -12.47 -0.70
C PHE A 99 18.90 -13.84 -0.93
N VAL A 100 17.60 -13.94 -0.69
CA VAL A 100 16.83 -15.17 -0.91
C VAL A 100 16.00 -15.00 -2.18
N VAL A 101 16.16 -15.93 -3.12
CA VAL A 101 15.35 -16.03 -4.33
C VAL A 101 14.45 -17.25 -4.18
N ALA A 102 13.14 -17.01 -4.07
CA ALA A 102 12.13 -18.07 -3.99
C ALA A 102 11.49 -18.26 -5.37
N VAL A 103 11.30 -19.52 -5.76
CA VAL A 103 10.53 -19.90 -6.95
C VAL A 103 9.28 -20.62 -6.44
N GLU A 104 8.12 -20.02 -6.62
CA GLU A 104 6.85 -20.58 -6.16
C GLU A 104 6.30 -21.59 -7.17
N ASN A 105 5.83 -22.74 -6.67
CA ASN A 105 5.09 -23.78 -7.40
C ASN A 105 5.69 -24.23 -8.76
N PRO A 106 6.99 -24.59 -8.86
CA PRO A 106 7.55 -25.16 -10.09
C PRO A 106 6.96 -26.55 -10.37
N SER A 107 6.66 -26.85 -11.64
CA SER A 107 6.29 -28.21 -12.06
C SER A 107 7.45 -29.18 -11.78
N SER A 108 7.18 -30.47 -11.52
CA SER A 108 8.20 -31.48 -11.17
C SER A 108 9.35 -31.58 -12.18
N ASN A 109 9.10 -31.21 -13.44
CA ASN A 109 10.11 -31.20 -14.52
C ASN A 109 10.95 -29.90 -14.54
N GLU A 110 10.45 -28.82 -13.95
CA GLU A 110 11.08 -27.50 -13.90
C GLU A 110 11.93 -27.31 -12.65
N VAL A 111 11.68 -28.06 -11.56
CA VAL A 111 12.50 -28.01 -10.34
C VAL A 111 13.97 -28.25 -10.65
N LYS A 112 14.28 -29.29 -11.46
CA LYS A 112 15.66 -29.63 -11.83
C LYS A 112 16.31 -28.56 -12.71
N LYS A 113 15.55 -27.95 -13.62
CA LYS A 113 16.04 -26.84 -14.46
C LYS A 113 16.29 -25.59 -13.63
N ALA A 114 15.37 -25.25 -12.73
CA ALA A 114 15.52 -24.11 -11.82
C ALA A 114 16.75 -24.28 -10.93
N GLU A 115 16.96 -25.48 -10.38
CA GLU A 115 18.16 -25.77 -9.59
C GLU A 115 19.44 -25.59 -10.40
N GLN A 116 19.50 -26.11 -11.64
CA GLN A 116 20.67 -25.94 -12.52
C GLN A 116 20.95 -24.47 -12.84
N ILE A 117 19.93 -23.68 -13.14
CA ILE A 117 20.08 -22.24 -13.43
C ILE A 117 20.58 -21.49 -12.19
N ILE A 118 20.01 -21.78 -11.02
CA ILE A 118 20.38 -21.12 -9.75
C ILE A 118 21.80 -21.50 -9.33
N ARG A 119 22.20 -22.78 -9.48
CA ARG A 119 23.60 -23.21 -9.27
C ARG A 119 24.55 -22.54 -10.26
N GLY A 120 24.17 -22.49 -11.55
CA GLY A 120 24.97 -21.84 -12.59
C GLY A 120 25.16 -20.34 -12.37
N ALA A 121 24.21 -19.68 -11.71
CA ALA A 121 24.29 -18.27 -11.32
C ALA A 121 25.14 -17.99 -10.07
N GLY A 122 25.69 -19.02 -9.41
CA GLY A 122 26.58 -18.87 -8.25
C GLY A 122 25.90 -18.89 -6.88
N ALA A 123 24.76 -19.58 -6.74
CA ALA A 123 24.07 -19.68 -5.46
C ALA A 123 24.92 -20.39 -4.38
N LEU A 124 24.96 -19.81 -3.18
CA LEU A 124 25.71 -20.33 -2.02
C LEU A 124 25.07 -21.58 -1.38
N GLY A 125 23.78 -21.81 -1.60
CA GLY A 125 23.03 -22.95 -1.04
C GLY A 125 21.63 -23.02 -1.64
N ILE A 126 21.11 -24.24 -1.77
CA ILE A 126 19.77 -24.50 -2.31
C ILE A 126 19.07 -25.46 -1.37
N GLU A 127 17.89 -25.06 -0.91
CA GLU A 127 17.00 -25.91 -0.13
C GLU A 127 15.63 -25.94 -0.79
N GLN A 128 15.00 -27.11 -0.79
CA GLN A 128 13.63 -27.29 -1.24
C GLN A 128 12.73 -27.27 0.01
N THR A 129 12.07 -26.14 0.27
CA THR A 129 11.03 -26.08 1.30
C THR A 129 9.77 -26.74 0.73
N GLY A 130 9.52 -27.99 1.13
CA GLY A 130 8.23 -28.64 0.86
C GLY A 130 7.14 -27.95 1.67
N ASP A 131 6.04 -27.57 1.00
CA ASP A 131 4.86 -26.95 1.61
C ASP A 131 4.44 -27.73 2.86
N THR A 132 4.84 -27.23 4.01
CA THR A 132 4.27 -27.60 5.30
C THR A 132 3.33 -26.46 5.70
N LEU A 133 2.15 -26.52 5.08
CA LEU A 133 0.91 -25.79 5.38
C LEU A 133 0.92 -24.26 5.19
#